data_AF-A0A1B6JN36-F1
#
_entry.id   AF-A0A1B6JN36-F1
#
_cell.length_a   1.000
_cell.length_b   1.000
_cell.length_c   1.000
_cell.angle_alpha   90.00
_cell.angle_beta   90.00
_cell.angle_gamma   90.00
#
_symmetry.space_group_name_H-M   'P 1'
#
loop_
_entity.id
_entity.type
_entity.pdbx_description
1 polymer ?
#
loop_
_entity_poly.entity_id
_entity_poly.type
_entity_poly.pdbx_seq_one_letter_code
_entity_poly.pdbx_strand_id
1 'polypeptide(L)'
;MESQKSTPMTDEEREKLAAKLDKELDDFIDGLEKRSYTEGWPEDRWQEEMEKHPFFMTKAPNPTDELSPLMEGIQQLKYDSTENTPEELAATYKEEGNFNFKCKKYRLAILSF
;
A
#
# COMPACT_ATOMS: atom_id res chain seq x y z
N MET A 1 31.97 -43.07 6.43
CA MET A 1 31.65 -41.75 7.00
C MET A 1 30.91 -42.00 8.30
N GLU A 2 31.65 -42.05 9.41
CA GLU A 2 31.06 -42.30 10.73
C GLU A 2 30.25 -41.08 11.15
N SER A 3 28.95 -41.27 11.32
CA SER A 3 28.04 -40.29 11.89
C SER A 3 28.36 -40.15 13.38
N GLN A 4 29.00 -39.05 13.76
CA GLN A 4 29.27 -38.73 15.15
C GLN A 4 27.94 -38.53 15.88
N LYS A 5 27.57 -39.49 16.72
CA LYS A 5 26.47 -39.36 17.66
C LYS A 5 26.89 -38.36 18.74
N SER A 6 26.27 -37.18 18.72
CA SER A 6 26.39 -36.18 19.79
C SER A 6 25.92 -36.77 21.12
N THR A 7 26.76 -36.70 22.15
CA THR A 7 26.32 -36.87 23.54
C THR A 7 25.24 -35.84 23.88
N PRO A 8 24.22 -36.18 24.68
CA PRO A 8 23.21 -35.23 25.11
C PRO A 8 23.87 -34.16 25.99
N MET A 9 23.73 -32.92 25.56
CA MET A 9 24.30 -31.74 26.20
C MET A 9 23.67 -31.50 27.58
N THR A 10 24.49 -31.23 28.59
CA THR A 10 24.02 -30.98 29.96
C THR A 10 23.28 -29.66 30.07
N ASP A 11 22.41 -29.52 31.06
CA ASP A 11 21.53 -28.34 31.22
C ASP A 11 22.33 -27.04 31.37
N GLU A 12 23.44 -27.07 32.11
CA GLU A 12 24.34 -25.92 32.29
C GLU A 12 25.06 -25.51 30.99
N GLU A 13 25.45 -26.49 30.17
CA GLU A 13 26.02 -26.21 28.86
C GLU A 13 24.97 -25.56 27.96
N ARG A 14 23.69 -25.99 28.04
CA ARG A 14 22.61 -25.45 27.20
C ARG A 14 22.34 -23.99 27.54
N GLU A 15 22.34 -23.66 28.82
CA GLU A 15 22.14 -22.29 29.30
C GLU A 15 23.31 -21.37 28.89
N LYS A 16 24.56 -21.84 28.99
CA LYS A 16 25.74 -21.10 28.51
C LYS A 16 25.71 -20.87 27.00
N LEU A 17 25.28 -21.88 26.24
CA LEU A 17 25.17 -21.76 24.79
C LEU A 17 24.06 -20.77 24.41
N ALA A 18 22.90 -20.82 25.08
CA ALA A 18 21.82 -19.87 24.85
C ALA A 18 22.26 -18.43 25.11
N ALA A 19 22.89 -18.17 26.27
CA ALA A 19 23.41 -16.83 26.60
C ALA A 19 24.47 -16.33 25.61
N LYS A 20 25.30 -17.23 25.07
CA LYS A 20 26.26 -16.88 24.03
C LYS A 20 25.57 -16.50 22.72
N LEU A 21 24.56 -17.27 22.31
CA LEU A 21 23.82 -17.02 21.07
C LEU A 21 23.01 -15.73 21.14
N ASP A 22 22.39 -15.43 22.28
CA ASP A 22 21.67 -14.17 22.49
C ASP A 22 22.61 -12.97 22.34
N LYS A 23 23.81 -13.05 22.95
CA LYS A 23 24.82 -12.00 22.83
C LYS A 23 25.35 -11.83 21.41
N GLU A 24 25.64 -12.94 20.71
CA GLU A 24 26.09 -12.90 19.31
C GLU A 24 25.01 -12.34 18.39
N LEU A 25 23.73 -12.59 18.69
CA LEU A 25 22.61 -12.04 17.95
C LEU A 25 22.47 -10.53 18.18
N ASP A 26 22.58 -10.06 19.41
CA ASP A 26 22.54 -8.64 19.74
C ASP A 26 23.69 -7.88 19.06
N ASP A 27 24.93 -8.39 19.19
CA ASP A 27 26.11 -7.82 18.54
C ASP A 27 25.96 -7.78 17.00
N PHE A 28 25.32 -8.80 16.41
CA PHE A 28 25.03 -8.85 14.98
C PHE A 28 23.98 -7.81 14.57
N ILE A 29 22.86 -7.71 15.29
CA ILE A 29 21.79 -6.75 15.00
C ILE A 29 22.30 -5.31 15.13
N ASP A 30 23.10 -5.01 16.15
CA ASP A 30 23.68 -3.68 16.33
C ASP A 30 24.73 -3.32 15.27
N GLY A 31 25.38 -4.33 14.67
CA GLY A 31 26.29 -4.15 13.54
C GLY A 31 25.61 -3.90 12.19
N LEU A 32 24.30 -4.09 12.08
CA LEU A 32 23.55 -3.82 10.85
C LEU A 32 23.42 -2.30 10.61
N GLU A 33 23.44 -1.91 9.33
CA GLU A 33 23.21 -0.53 8.94
C GLU A 33 21.80 -0.09 9.33
N LYS A 34 21.69 0.82 10.30
CA LYS A 34 20.41 1.40 10.73
C LYS A 34 19.89 2.35 9.66
N ARG A 35 19.13 1.82 8.70
CA ARG A 35 18.39 2.62 7.71
C ARG A 35 17.02 2.96 8.28
N SER A 36 16.69 4.26 8.30
CA SER A 36 15.30 4.66 8.47
C SER A 36 14.52 4.24 7.23
N TYR A 37 13.30 3.74 7.43
CA TYR A 37 12.40 3.47 6.33
C TYR A 37 12.07 4.79 5.63
N THR A 38 12.58 4.97 4.42
CA THR A 38 12.47 6.23 3.65
C THR A 38 11.45 6.15 2.52
N GLU A 39 10.90 4.96 2.26
CA GLU A 39 9.87 4.75 1.23
C GLU A 39 8.45 5.08 1.72
N GLY A 40 8.28 5.31 3.03
CA GLY A 40 7.01 5.71 3.62
C GLY A 40 6.75 7.21 3.47
N TRP A 41 5.50 7.61 3.74
CA TRP A 41 5.20 9.02 3.85
C TRP A 41 5.94 9.66 5.04
N PRO A 42 6.34 10.94 4.93
CA PRO A 42 6.97 11.66 6.02
C PRO A 42 6.08 11.64 7.28
N GLU A 43 6.65 11.35 8.45
CA GLU A 43 5.89 11.27 9.72
C GLU A 43 5.22 12.60 10.11
N ASP A 44 5.70 13.72 9.58
CA ASP A 44 5.11 15.04 9.77
C ASP A 44 3.92 15.32 8.84
N ARG A 45 3.83 14.63 7.68
CA ARG A 45 2.84 14.90 6.60
C ARG A 45 2.03 13.70 6.15
N TRP A 46 2.18 12.54 6.78
CA TRP A 46 1.50 11.31 6.35
C TRP A 46 -0.03 11.42 6.34
N GLN A 47 -0.62 12.24 7.22
CA GLN A 47 -2.08 12.45 7.25
C GLN A 47 -2.57 13.14 5.98
N GLU A 48 -1.85 14.16 5.52
CA GLU A 48 -2.19 14.89 4.29
C GLU A 48 -2.06 13.99 3.06
N GLU A 49 -1.01 13.17 3.01
CA GLU A 49 -0.81 12.20 1.92
C GLU A 49 -1.85 11.08 1.95
N MET A 50 -2.27 10.62 3.13
CA MET A 50 -3.40 9.69 3.29
C MET A 50 -4.70 10.28 2.75
N GLU A 51 -5.02 11.52 3.11
CA GLU A 51 -6.25 12.17 2.66
C GLU A 51 -6.28 12.37 1.14
N LYS A 52 -5.12 12.50 0.48
CA LYS A 52 -5.01 12.62 -0.98
C LYS A 52 -4.99 11.27 -1.71
N HIS A 53 -4.72 10.18 -1.00
CA HIS A 53 -4.56 8.87 -1.63
C HIS A 53 -5.94 8.33 -2.05
N PRO A 54 -6.12 7.93 -3.33
CA PRO A 54 -7.43 7.59 -3.90
C PRO A 54 -8.16 6.46 -3.15
N PHE A 55 -7.42 5.58 -2.47
CA PHE A 55 -7.99 4.50 -1.68
C PHE A 55 -8.54 4.95 -0.31
N PHE A 56 -7.97 6.00 0.29
CA PHE A 56 -8.32 6.46 1.65
C PHE A 56 -9.15 7.75 1.65
N MET A 57 -9.26 8.42 0.50
CA MET A 57 -10.11 9.60 0.31
C MET A 57 -11.55 9.33 0.76
N THR A 58 -12.02 10.13 1.71
CA THR A 58 -13.43 10.09 2.18
C THR A 58 -14.34 11.04 1.40
N LYS A 59 -13.75 12.01 0.70
CA LYS A 59 -14.45 13.02 -0.09
C LYS A 59 -13.85 13.08 -1.49
N ALA A 60 -14.69 13.41 -2.47
CA ALA A 60 -14.21 13.71 -3.81
C ALA A 60 -13.38 15.02 -3.76
N PRO A 61 -12.25 15.07 -4.49
CA PRO A 61 -11.47 16.30 -4.63
C PRO A 61 -12.30 17.38 -5.33
N ASN A 62 -12.11 18.65 -4.95
CA ASN A 62 -12.75 19.75 -5.65
C ASN A 62 -12.07 19.99 -7.01
N PRO A 63 -12.74 20.61 -7.99
CA PRO A 63 -12.15 20.90 -9.30
C PRO A 63 -10.90 21.79 -9.25
N THR A 64 -10.72 22.55 -8.17
CA THR A 64 -9.59 23.45 -7.96
C THR A 64 -8.46 22.82 -7.16
N ASP A 65 -8.68 21.62 -6.59
CA ASP A 65 -7.69 20.95 -5.77
C ASP A 65 -6.65 20.25 -6.66
N GLU A 66 -5.39 20.31 -6.25
CA GLU A 66 -4.31 19.57 -6.91
C GLU A 66 -4.51 18.06 -6.68
N LEU A 67 -4.75 17.33 -7.78
CA LEU A 67 -4.95 15.88 -7.73
C LEU A 67 -3.62 15.18 -7.46
N SER A 68 -3.65 14.13 -6.63
CA SER A 68 -2.51 13.23 -6.50
C SER A 68 -2.17 12.61 -7.86
N PRO A 69 -0.89 12.43 -8.23
CA PRO A 69 -0.50 11.78 -9.48
C PRO A 69 -1.16 10.40 -9.70
N LEU A 70 -1.41 9.67 -8.61
CA LEU A 70 -2.13 8.39 -8.65
C LEU A 70 -3.59 8.57 -9.08
N MET A 71 -4.26 9.59 -8.55
CA MET A 71 -5.65 9.88 -8.89
C MET A 71 -5.76 10.37 -10.33
N GLU A 72 -4.82 11.22 -10.78
CA GLU A 72 -4.76 11.68 -12.16
C GLU A 72 -4.55 10.52 -13.14
N GLY A 73 -3.60 9.62 -12.87
CA GLY A 73 -3.35 8.45 -13.71
C GLY A 73 -4.58 7.54 -13.82
N ILE A 74 -5.35 7.36 -12.74
CA ILE A 74 -6.60 6.60 -12.76
C ILE A 74 -7.67 7.31 -13.62
N GLN A 75 -7.76 8.64 -13.53
CA GLN A 75 -8.71 9.41 -14.34
C GLN A 75 -8.36 9.34 -15.83
N GLN A 76 -7.09 9.46 -16.18
CA GLN A 76 -6.62 9.34 -17.56
C GLN A 76 -6.92 7.94 -18.12
N LEU A 77 -6.54 6.89 -17.39
CA LEU A 77 -6.80 5.52 -17.83
C LEU A 77 -8.30 5.28 -18.11
N LYS A 78 -9.18 5.89 -17.33
CA LYS A 78 -10.62 5.63 -17.42
C LYS A 78 -11.36 6.53 -18.41
N TYR A 79 -10.95 7.79 -18.56
CA TYR A 79 -11.73 8.80 -19.29
C TYR A 79 -10.96 9.48 -20.42
N ASP A 80 -9.66 9.22 -20.57
CA ASP A 80 -8.89 9.89 -21.60
C ASP A 80 -9.29 9.39 -23.00
N SER A 81 -9.54 10.35 -23.89
CA SER A 81 -9.97 10.13 -25.26
C SER A 81 -8.86 9.68 -26.20
N THR A 82 -7.60 9.82 -25.79
CA THR A 82 -6.46 9.28 -26.55
C THR A 82 -6.22 7.80 -26.23
N GLU A 83 -6.52 7.38 -24.99
CA GLU A 83 -6.31 6.01 -24.52
C GLU A 83 -7.55 5.12 -24.71
N ASN A 84 -8.75 5.71 -24.81
CA ASN A 84 -10.02 4.99 -24.95
C ASN A 84 -10.77 5.38 -26.21
N THR A 85 -11.42 4.40 -26.85
CA THR A 85 -12.31 4.66 -27.98
C THR A 85 -13.62 5.33 -27.53
N PRO A 86 -14.32 6.06 -28.42
CA PRO A 86 -15.63 6.63 -28.11
C PRO A 86 -16.65 5.59 -27.63
N GLU A 87 -16.62 4.38 -28.18
CA GLU A 87 -17.49 3.28 -27.79
C GLU A 87 -17.19 2.79 -26.36
N GLU A 88 -15.91 2.66 -25.99
CA GLU A 88 -15.48 2.25 -24.64
C GLU A 88 -15.81 3.31 -23.59
N LEU A 89 -15.61 4.59 -23.93
CA LEU A 89 -16.01 5.70 -23.07
C LEU A 89 -17.52 5.68 -22.84
N ALA A 90 -18.32 5.54 -23.90
CA ALA A 90 -19.77 5.47 -23.79
C ALA A 90 -20.24 4.27 -22.95
N ALA A 91 -19.60 3.11 -23.10
CA ALA A 91 -19.87 1.93 -22.28
C ALA A 91 -19.55 2.20 -20.79
N THR A 92 -18.40 2.81 -20.53
CA THR A 92 -17.96 3.19 -19.18
C THR A 92 -18.96 4.13 -18.51
N TYR A 93 -19.33 5.22 -19.17
CA TYR A 93 -20.31 6.20 -18.66
C TYR A 93 -21.68 5.54 -18.36
N LYS A 94 -22.16 4.68 -19.27
CA LYS A 94 -23.39 3.92 -19.07
C LYS A 94 -23.32 2.99 -17.85
N GLU A 95 -22.21 2.27 -17.66
CA GLU A 95 -22.02 1.38 -16.52
C GLU A 95 -21.98 2.15 -15.20
N GLU A 96 -21.29 3.28 -15.16
CA GLU A 96 -21.26 4.18 -14.00
C GLU A 96 -22.63 4.75 -13.66
N GLY A 97 -23.38 5.22 -14.66
CA GLY A 97 -24.73 5.75 -14.48
C GLY A 97 -25.66 4.69 -13.86
N ASN A 98 -25.61 3.47 -14.39
CA ASN A 98 -26.36 2.33 -13.86
C ASN A 98 -25.95 1.96 -12.43
N PHE A 99 -24.66 1.97 -12.13
CA PHE A 99 -24.15 1.70 -10.78
C PHE A 99 -24.62 2.77 -9.78
N ASN A 100 -24.43 4.04 -10.11
CA ASN A 100 -24.87 5.16 -9.28
C ASN A 100 -26.38 5.16 -9.05
N PHE A 101 -27.17 4.79 -10.07
CA PHE A 101 -28.61 4.64 -9.95
C PHE A 101 -28.99 3.55 -8.94
N LYS A 102 -28.34 2.37 -9.01
CA LYS A 102 -28.55 1.28 -8.04
C LYS A 102 -28.19 1.71 -6.61
N CYS A 103 -27.16 2.53 -6.45
CA CYS A 103 -26.77 3.13 -5.17
C CYS A 103 -27.66 4.30 -4.71
N LYS A 104 -28.75 4.61 -5.43
CA LYS A 104 -29.64 5.77 -5.18
C LYS A 104 -28.92 7.13 -5.25
N LYS A 105 -27.75 7.20 -5.88
CA LYS A 105 -26.99 8.42 -6.12
C LYS A 105 -27.47 9.08 -7.41
N TYR A 106 -28.74 9.48 -7.46
CA TYR A 106 -29.41 9.93 -8.69
C TYR A 106 -28.73 11.12 -9.37
N ARG A 107 -28.20 12.08 -8.60
CA ARG A 107 -27.45 13.21 -9.16
C ARG A 107 -26.22 12.76 -9.95
N LEU A 108 -25.46 11.80 -9.43
CA LEU A 108 -24.29 11.26 -10.13
C LEU A 108 -24.71 10.39 -11.31
N ALA A 109 -25.79 9.62 -11.17
CA ALA A 109 -26.31 8.80 -12.25
C ALA A 109 -26.67 9.64 -13.49
N ILE A 110 -27.29 10.82 -13.28
CA ILE A 110 -27.63 11.75 -14.37
C ILE A 110 -26.37 12.33 -15.02
N LEU A 111 -25.34 12.66 -14.24
CA LEU A 111 -24.10 13.22 -14.78
C LEU A 111 -23.28 12.22 -15.59
N SER A 112 -23.46 10.92 -15.34
CA SER A 112 -22.80 9.85 -16.07
C SER A 112 -23.50 9.45 -17.38
N PHE A 113 -24.66 10.02 -17.72
CA PHE A 113 -25.40 9.74 -18.97
C PHE A 113 -25.35 10.94 -19.92
#